data_AF-A0A428YV97-F1
#
_entry.id   AF-A0A428YV97-F1
#
_cell.length_a   1.000
_cell.length_b   1.000
_cell.length_c   1.000
_cell.angle_alpha   90.00
_cell.angle_beta   90.00
_cell.angle_gamma   90.00
#
_symmetry.space_group_name_H-M   'P 1'
#
loop_
_entity.id
_entity.type
_entity.pdbx_description
1 polymer ?
#
loop_
_entity_poly.entity_id
_entity_poly.type
_entity_poly.pdbx_seq_one_letter_code
_entity_poly.pdbx_strand_id
1 'polypeptide(L)' 'DVPRTILELAEAAAADVLVIGNRGHGSLINLMLGSVAARLLQVTSLPIITVPSRSTAATPLTDADVAAVSTRSRF' A
#
# COMPACT_ATOMS: atom_id res chain seq x y z
N ASP A 1 11.10 3.46 15.25
CA ASP A 1 11.25 3.74 13.81
C ASP A 1 10.10 3.05 13.10
N VAL A 2 9.24 3.80 12.40
CA VAL A 2 7.95 3.27 11.89
C VAL A 2 8.13 2.07 10.94
N PRO A 3 9.07 2.08 9.96
CA PRO A 3 9.28 0.94 9.08
C PRO A 3 9.70 -0.33 9.82
N ARG A 4 10.60 -0.21 10.80
CA ARG A 4 11.07 -1.36 11.59
C ARG A 4 9.93 -2.03 12.34
N THR A 5 9.08 -1.25 13.02
CA THR A 5 7.94 -1.78 13.76
C THR A 5 6.92 -2.47 12.84
N ILE A 6 6.73 -1.94 11.62
CA ILE A 6 5.85 -2.60 10.63
C ILE A 6 6.42 -3.96 10.22
N LEU A 7 7.73 -4.06 10.01
CA LEU A 7 8.37 -5.33 9.64
C LEU A 7 8.36 -6.35 10.77
N GLU A 8 8.64 -5.93 12.00
CA GLU A 8 8.55 -6.79 13.18
C GLU A 8 7.14 -7.38 13.33
N LEU A 9 6.11 -6.56 13.11
CA LEU A 9 4.72 -7.02 13.16
C LEU A 9 4.38 -7.95 11.99
N ALA A 10 4.87 -7.64 10.77
CA ALA A 10 4.66 -8.48 9.60
C ALA A 10 5.31 -9.86 9.76
N GLU A 11 6.52 -9.91 10.32
CA GLU A 11 7.22 -11.15 10.63
C GLU A 11 6.49 -11.95 11.71
N ALA A 12 6.08 -11.29 12.81
CA ALA A 12 5.31 -11.92 13.87
C ALA A 12 3.96 -12.46 13.39
N ALA A 13 3.37 -11.84 12.37
CA ALA A 13 2.12 -12.26 11.74
C ALA A 13 2.31 -13.28 10.60
N ALA A 14 3.55 -13.67 10.27
CA ALA A 14 3.89 -14.46 9.09
C ALA A 14 3.22 -13.92 7.81
N ALA A 15 3.26 -12.60 7.62
CA ALA A 15 2.57 -11.94 6.52
C ALA A 15 3.26 -12.22 5.18
N ASP A 16 2.48 -12.69 4.20
CA ASP A 16 2.97 -12.92 2.82
C ASP A 16 2.98 -11.64 1.96
N VAL A 17 2.27 -10.59 2.39
CA VAL A 17 2.11 -9.34 1.64
C VAL A 17 1.85 -8.16 2.58
N LEU A 18 2.40 -6.99 2.24
CA LEU A 18 2.14 -5.74 2.94
C LEU A 18 1.26 -4.82 2.09
N VAL A 19 0.10 -4.44 2.62
CA VAL A 19 -0.80 -3.47 1.99
C VAL A 19 -0.66 -2.12 2.67
N ILE A 20 -0.30 -1.09 1.91
CA ILE A 20 -0.10 0.27 2.41
C ILE A 20 -0.95 1.29 1.66
N GLY A 21 -1.57 2.21 2.39
CA GLY A 21 -2.31 3.32 1.79
C GLY A 21 -1.38 4.46 1.37
N ASN A 22 -1.64 5.04 0.20
CA ASN A 22 -1.13 6.37 -0.15
C ASN A 22 -2.07 7.42 0.44
N ARG A 23 -1.86 7.82 1.71
CA ARG A 23 -2.57 8.95 2.33
C ARG A 23 -1.63 10.13 2.55
N GLY A 24 -1.84 11.21 1.78
CA GLY A 24 -1.43 12.55 2.15
C GLY A 24 -2.62 13.33 2.69
N HIS A 25 -2.51 13.91 3.89
CA HIS A 25 -3.51 14.81 4.47
C HIS A 25 -3.59 16.19 3.76
N GLY A 26 -3.49 16.23 2.44
CA GLY A 26 -3.54 17.48 1.68
C GLY A 26 -3.70 17.21 0.20
N SER A 27 -4.68 17.86 -0.41
CA SER A 27 -5.12 17.81 -1.82
C SER A 27 -4.05 18.15 -2.87
N LEU A 28 -2.75 18.16 -2.54
CA LEU A 28 -1.68 18.64 -3.42
C LEU A 28 -0.67 17.56 -3.85
N ILE A 29 -0.74 16.34 -3.32
CA ILE A 29 0.30 15.32 -3.54
C ILE A 29 -0.29 14.00 -4.03
N ASN A 30 -0.97 14.03 -5.18
CA ASN A 30 -1.58 12.85 -5.82
C ASN A 30 -0.57 11.80 -6.34
N LEU A 31 0.71 11.87 -5.98
CA LEU A 31 1.73 10.95 -6.52
C LEU A 31 3.03 10.81 -5.68
N MET A 32 3.07 11.21 -4.40
CA MET A 32 4.26 10.91 -3.59
C MET A 32 4.03 9.63 -2.80
N LEU A 33 4.84 8.62 -3.10
CA LEU A 33 4.99 7.43 -2.29
C LEU A 33 5.36 7.89 -0.87
N GLY A 34 4.45 7.72 0.09
CA GLY A 34 4.64 8.22 1.46
C GLY A 34 6.00 7.81 2.02
N SER A 35 6.61 8.63 2.87
CA SER A 35 7.98 8.40 3.37
C SER A 35 8.19 7.01 3.99
N VAL A 36 7.15 6.49 4.65
CA VAL A 36 7.13 5.12 5.20
C VAL A 36 7.12 4.07 4.09
N ALA A 37 6.27 4.24 3.07
CA ALA A 37 6.19 3.36 1.89
C ALA A 37 7.52 3.30 1.14
N ALA A 38 8.11 4.46 0.87
CA ALA A 38 9.39 4.58 0.18
C ALA A 38 10.51 3.90 0.95
N ARG A 39 10.52 4.04 2.28
CA ARG A 39 11.52 3.39 3.13
C ARG A 39 11.31 1.89 3.21
N LEU A 40 10.07 1.42 3.33
CA LEU A 40 9.75 -0.01 3.35
C LEU A 40 10.17 -0.71 2.06
N LEU A 41 9.95 -0.09 0.90
CA LEU A 41 10.41 -0.61 -0.40
C LEU A 41 11.92 -0.83 -0.49
N GLN A 42 12.71 -0.11 0.31
CA GLN A 42 14.17 -0.29 0.34
C GLN A 42 14.61 -1.39 1.30
N VAL A 43 13.79 -1.76 2.29
CA VAL A 43 14.22 -2.62 3.41
C VAL A 43 13.44 -3.93 3.54
N THR A 44 12.30 -4.08 2.89
CA THR A 44 11.48 -5.30 2.97
C THR A 44 11.75 -6.25 1.81
N SER A 45 11.64 -7.56 2.08
CA SER A 45 11.53 -8.61 1.08
C SER A 45 10.07 -8.97 0.75
N LEU A 46 9.10 -8.44 1.50
CA LEU A 46 7.68 -8.74 1.30
C LEU A 46 7.13 -7.96 0.10
N PRO A 47 6.29 -8.58 -0.75
CA PRO A 47 5.53 -7.86 -1.76
C PRO A 47 4.74 -6.70 -1.13
N ILE A 48 4.80 -5.52 -1.74
CA ILE A 48 4.06 -4.33 -1.28
C ILE A 48 2.97 -3.97 -2.29
N ILE A 49 1.74 -3.81 -1.79
CA ILE A 49 0.60 -3.29 -2.55
C ILE A 49 0.28 -1.88 -2.06
N THR A 50 0.29 -0.90 -2.97
CA THR A 50 -0.11 0.48 -2.67
C THR A 50 -1.56 0.71 -3.06
N VAL A 51 -2.37 1.17 -2.10
CA VAL A 51 -3.78 1.52 -2.34
C VAL A 51 -3.89 3.05 -2.43
N PRO A 52 -4.19 3.62 -3.62
CA PRO A 52 -4.44 5.05 -3.73
C PRO A 52 -5.72 5.40 -2.97
N SER A 53 -5.68 6.50 -2.21
CA SER A 53 -6.88 7.04 -1.60
C SER A 53 -7.77 7.60 -2.71
N ARG A 54 -8.75 6.81 -3.18
CA ARG A 54 -9.84 7.32 -4.01
C ARG A 54 -10.61 8.34 -3.17
N SER A 55 -10.35 9.62 -3.38
CA SER A 55 -11.25 10.66 -2.90
C SER A 55 -12.46 10.71 -3.83
N THR A 56 -13.50 9.92 -3.54
CA THR A 56 -14.80 10.05 -4.22
C THR A 56 -15.92 9.53 -3.33
N ALA A 57 -17.06 10.24 -3.35
CA ALA A 57 -18.36 9.72 -2.94
C ALA A 57 -18.49 8.23 -3.31
N ALA A 58 -18.79 7.40 -2.31
CA ALA A 58 -18.69 5.96 -2.41
C ALA A 58 -19.70 5.41 -3.43
N THR A 59 -19.20 4.99 -4.60
CA THR A 59 -19.86 3.94 -5.38
C THR A 59 -19.39 2.61 -4.76
N PRO A 60 -20.30 1.67 -4.45
CA PRO A 60 -19.92 0.38 -3.88
C PRO A 60 -18.92 -0.32 -4.79
N LEU A 61 -17.83 -0.82 -4.20
CA LEU A 61 -16.89 -1.69 -4.92
C LEU A 61 -17.64 -2.99 -5.23
N THR A 62 -17.69 -3.36 -6.51
CA THR A 62 -18.31 -4.58 -7.01
C THR A 62 -17.27 -5.69 -7.15
N ASP A 63 -17.70 -6.95 -7.28
CA ASP A 63 -16.79 -8.09 -7.50
C ASP A 63 -15.94 -7.95 -8.78
N ALA A 64 -16.34 -7.07 -9.71
CA ALA A 64 -15.53 -6.72 -10.87
C ALA A 64 -14.30 -5.86 -10.50
N ASP A 65 -14.38 -5.05 -9.44
CA ASP A 65 -13.30 -4.17 -9.01
C ASP A 65 -12.16 -4.94 -8.33
N VAL A 66 -12.46 -6.05 -7.63
CA VAL A 66 -11.44 -6.94 -7.06
C VAL A 66 -10.72 -7.73 -8.16
N ALA A 67 -11.38 -8.11 -9.25
CA ALA A 67 -10.74 -8.73 -10.41
C ALA A 67 -9.83 -7.73 -11.17
N ALA A 68 -10.10 -6.43 -11.07
CA ALA A 68 -9.30 -5.36 -11.67
C ALA A 68 -8.07 -4.97 -10.84
N VAL A 69 -7.88 -5.54 -9.63
CA VAL A 69 -6.59 -5.54 -8.91
C VAL A 69 -5.63 -6.42 -9.71
N SER A 70 -5.23 -5.90 -10.86
CA SER A 70 -4.27 -6.53 -11.74
C SER A 70 -2.92 -6.35 -11.09
N THR A 71 -2.32 -7.48 -10.72
CA THR A 71 -0.90 -7.65 -10.42
C THR A 71 -0.07 -7.28 -11.66
N ARG A 72 -0.14 -6.02 -12.11
CA ARG A 72 0.81 -5.42 -13.06
C ARG A 72 2.09 -5.06 -12.29
N SER A 73 2.64 -6.03 -11.59
CA SER A 73 4.04 -6.07 -11.28
C SER A 73 4.63 -7.07 -12.27
N ARG A 74 4.95 -6.57 -13.47
CA ARG A 74 5.97 -7.25 -14.28
C ARG A 74 7.29 -6.87 -13.62
N PHE A 75 8.01 -7.90 -13.17
CA PHE A 75 9.41 -7.82 -12.77
C PHE A 75 10.22 -6.91 -13.70
#